data_AF-A0A2P7EAK8-F1
#
_entry.id   AF-A0A2P7EAK8-F1
#
_cell.length_a   1.000
_cell.length_b   1.000
_cell.length_c   1.000
_cell.angle_alpha   90.00
_cell.angle_beta   90.00
_cell.angle_gamma   90.00
#
_symmetry.space_group_name_H-M   'P 1'
#
loop_
_entity.id
_entity.type
_entity.pdbx_description
1 polymer ?
#
loop_
_entity_poly.entity_id
_entity_poly.type
_entity_poly.pdbx_seq_one_letter_code
_entity_poly.pdbx_strand_id
1 'polypeptide(L)'
;MPRAWEQKEALLEQQHNQLEQGLEDLIAGGSEPSHLPKMMHLIQKLKLHLRLEERWLSEAGCLCQGHRLSHQELLGSIEQQLPQCLNHGGLRLNLLMDVQQWFYQHRHGADAIAYARAKATQLVKQ
;
A
#
# COMPACT_ATOMS: atom_id res chain seq x y z
N MET A 1 14.77 -21.20 3.26
CA MET A 1 14.50 -21.23 1.81
C MET A 1 13.82 -19.92 1.41
N PRO A 2 14.26 -19.22 0.36
CA PRO A 2 13.53 -18.07 -0.17
C PRO A 2 12.13 -18.52 -0.63
N ARG A 3 11.10 -17.71 -0.35
CA ARG A 3 9.71 -18.00 -0.78
C ARG A 3 9.61 -17.95 -2.31
N ALA A 4 8.85 -18.87 -2.89
CA ALA A 4 8.44 -18.79 -4.30
C ALA A 4 7.59 -17.54 -4.55
N TRP A 5 7.54 -17.03 -5.78
CA TRP A 5 6.79 -15.81 -6.10
C TRP A 5 5.31 -15.94 -5.75
N GLU A 6 4.68 -17.09 -6.05
CA GLU A 6 3.27 -17.33 -5.75
C GLU A 6 2.95 -17.16 -4.25
N GLN A 7 3.88 -17.56 -3.37
CA GLN A 7 3.72 -17.38 -1.92
C GLN A 7 3.94 -15.92 -1.49
N LYS A 8 4.79 -15.18 -2.21
CA LYS A 8 5.00 -13.75 -1.99
C LYS A 8 3.77 -12.96 -2.42
N GLU A 9 3.28 -13.21 -3.63
CA GLU A 9 2.07 -12.61 -4.20
C GLU A 9 0.85 -12.86 -3.30
N ALA A 10 0.63 -14.09 -2.84
CA ALA A 10 -0.47 -14.39 -1.92
C ALA A 10 -0.40 -13.59 -0.60
N LEU A 11 0.81 -13.33 -0.09
CA LEU A 11 1.00 -12.50 1.10
C LEU A 11 0.77 -11.01 0.82
N LEU A 12 1.21 -10.51 -0.33
CA LEU A 12 0.97 -9.13 -0.74
C LEU A 12 -0.55 -8.90 -0.92
N GLU A 13 -1.26 -9.81 -1.58
CA GLU A 13 -2.71 -9.75 -1.72
C GLU A 13 -3.45 -9.84 -0.37
N GLN A 14 -2.95 -10.63 0.57
CA GLN A 14 -3.49 -10.65 1.93
C GLN A 14 -3.29 -9.27 2.62
N GLN A 15 -2.13 -8.64 2.43
CA GLN A 15 -1.87 -7.29 2.94
C GLN A 15 -2.76 -6.25 2.26
N HIS A 16 -3.01 -6.37 0.95
CA HIS A 16 -3.95 -5.52 0.22
C HIS A 16 -5.34 -5.54 0.85
N ASN A 17 -5.89 -6.74 1.05
CA ASN A 17 -7.22 -6.91 1.65
C ASN A 17 -7.28 -6.31 3.07
N GLN A 18 -6.22 -6.47 3.87
CA GLN A 18 -6.16 -5.91 5.23
C GLN A 18 -6.06 -4.38 5.24
N LEU A 19 -5.37 -3.78 4.27
CA LEU A 19 -5.22 -2.34 4.15
C LEU A 19 -6.53 -1.71 3.64
N GLU A 20 -7.16 -2.28 2.63
CA GLU A 20 -8.46 -1.83 2.13
C GLU A 20 -9.54 -1.89 3.20
N GLN A 21 -9.68 -3.02 3.90
CA GLN A 21 -10.64 -3.12 4.99
C GLN A 21 -10.38 -2.07 6.08
N GLY A 22 -9.11 -1.86 6.44
CA GLY A 22 -8.74 -0.85 7.42
C GLY A 22 -9.03 0.58 6.97
N LEU A 23 -8.89 0.88 5.67
CA LEU A 23 -9.28 2.16 5.09
C LEU A 23 -10.80 2.33 5.14
N GLU A 24 -11.55 1.34 4.67
CA GLU A 24 -13.02 1.34 4.67
C GLU A 24 -13.59 1.53 6.08
N ASP A 25 -13.09 0.78 7.06
CA ASP A 25 -13.52 0.88 8.46
C ASP A 25 -13.31 2.29 9.03
N LEU A 26 -12.17 2.93 8.71
CA LEU A 26 -11.86 4.28 9.19
C LEU A 26 -12.68 5.35 8.47
N ILE A 27 -12.90 5.20 7.16
CA ILE A 27 -13.72 6.11 6.36
C ILE A 27 -15.18 6.04 6.80
N ALA A 28 -15.73 4.83 6.93
CA ALA A 28 -17.10 4.60 7.40
C ALA A 28 -17.29 5.09 8.85
N GLY A 29 -16.24 4.95 9.67
CA GLY A 29 -16.22 5.47 11.03
C GLY A 29 -16.11 7.01 11.14
N GLY A 30 -15.84 7.71 10.04
CA GLY A 30 -15.83 9.17 9.99
C GLY A 30 -14.73 9.83 10.85
N SER A 31 -15.06 10.98 11.44
CA SER A 31 -14.10 11.93 12.03
C SER A 31 -13.76 11.71 13.50
N GLU A 32 -14.17 10.60 14.09
CA GLU A 32 -14.02 10.33 15.53
C GLU A 32 -12.55 10.44 16.01
N PRO A 33 -12.25 11.18 17.11
CA PRO A 33 -10.89 11.31 17.64
C PRO A 33 -10.24 9.96 17.97
N SER A 34 -11.03 8.97 18.37
CA SER A 34 -10.59 7.60 18.68
C SER A 34 -10.02 6.85 17.45
N HIS A 35 -10.22 7.38 16.24
CA HIS A 35 -9.69 6.81 15.00
C HIS A 35 -8.26 7.22 14.70
N LEU A 36 -7.74 8.26 15.35
CA LEU A 36 -6.37 8.72 15.10
C LEU A 36 -5.32 7.62 15.36
N PRO A 37 -5.32 6.89 16.50
CA PRO A 37 -4.38 5.79 16.70
C PRO A 37 -4.51 4.67 15.66
N LYS A 38 -5.75 4.37 15.22
CA LYS A 38 -6.01 3.35 14.20
C LYS A 38 -5.49 3.79 12.83
N MET A 39 -5.68 5.05 12.46
CA MET A 39 -5.12 5.66 11.25
C MET A 39 -3.60 5.60 11.25
N MET A 40 -2.96 5.95 12.37
CA MET A 40 -1.49 5.87 12.51
C MET A 40 -0.98 4.44 12.33
N HIS A 41 -1.68 3.46 12.90
CA HIS A 41 -1.36 2.03 12.73
C HIS A 41 -1.52 1.57 11.28
N LEU A 42 -2.59 2.00 10.60
CA LEU A 42 -2.81 1.71 9.19
C LEU A 42 -1.70 2.29 8.31
N ILE A 43 -1.29 3.54 8.53
CA ILE A 43 -0.17 4.18 7.81
C ILE A 43 1.13 3.39 8.03
N GLN A 44 1.39 2.91 9.25
CA GLN A 44 2.57 2.08 9.51
C GLN A 44 2.50 0.74 8.75
N LYS A 45 1.34 0.08 8.72
CA LYS A 45 1.14 -1.13 7.92
C LYS A 45 1.38 -0.88 6.43
N LEU A 46 0.84 0.22 5.89
CA LEU A 46 1.04 0.62 4.50
C LEU A 46 2.54 0.80 4.21
N LYS A 47 3.26 1.57 5.03
CA LYS A 47 4.71 1.77 4.87
C LYS A 47 5.49 0.45 4.87
N LEU A 48 5.11 -0.51 5.72
CA LEU A 48 5.74 -1.83 5.76
C LEU A 48 5.43 -2.66 4.51
N HIS A 49 4.18 -2.63 4.05
CA HIS A 49 3.73 -3.30 2.84
C HIS A 49 4.50 -2.81 1.61
N LEU A 50 4.53 -1.49 1.36
CA LEU A 50 5.24 -0.91 0.20
C LEU A 50 6.73 -1.29 0.16
N ARG A 51 7.40 -1.28 1.33
CA ARG A 51 8.81 -1.70 1.44
C ARG A 51 9.01 -3.19 1.12
N LEU A 52 8.10 -4.03 1.59
CA LEU A 52 8.16 -5.47 1.36
C LEU A 52 7.96 -5.80 -0.12
N GLU A 53 6.97 -5.15 -0.74
CA GLU A 53 6.69 -5.26 -2.16
C GLU A 53 7.89 -4.83 -3.00
N GLU A 54 8.42 -3.62 -2.79
CA GLU A 54 9.58 -3.14 -3.53
C GLU A 54 10.77 -4.10 -3.41
N ARG A 55 11.02 -4.62 -2.20
CA ARG A 55 12.07 -5.62 -1.99
C ARG A 55 11.83 -6.85 -2.86
N TRP A 56 10.63 -7.43 -2.82
CA TRP A 56 10.33 -8.66 -3.55
C TRP A 56 10.28 -8.47 -5.06
N LEU A 57 9.76 -7.34 -5.54
CA LEU A 57 9.82 -6.96 -6.95
C LEU A 57 11.27 -6.72 -7.41
N SER A 58 12.11 -6.11 -6.58
CA SER A 58 13.54 -5.94 -6.88
C SER A 58 14.26 -7.28 -6.95
N GLU A 59 13.99 -8.21 -6.03
CA GLU A 59 14.53 -9.58 -6.06
C GLU A 59 14.10 -10.34 -7.32
N ALA A 60 12.89 -10.07 -7.84
CA ALA A 60 12.39 -10.64 -9.09
C ALA A 60 12.92 -9.94 -10.36
N GLY A 61 13.55 -8.76 -10.23
CA GLY A 61 13.97 -7.94 -11.37
C GLY A 61 12.80 -7.22 -12.06
N CYS A 62 11.67 -7.06 -11.38
CA CYS A 62 10.44 -6.48 -11.92
C CYS A 62 10.07 -5.12 -11.32
N LEU A 63 10.85 -4.61 -10.37
CA LEU A 63 10.67 -3.26 -9.83
C LEU A 63 11.09 -2.21 -10.85
N CYS A 64 10.13 -1.45 -11.38
CA CYS A 64 10.41 -0.33 -12.27
C CYS A 64 10.51 0.99 -11.49
N GLN A 65 11.17 1.99 -12.07
CA GLN A 65 11.35 3.29 -11.43
C GLN A 65 10.01 3.99 -11.15
N GLY A 66 9.03 3.87 -12.05
CA GLY A 66 7.71 4.48 -11.86
C GLY A 66 6.95 3.91 -10.65
N HIS A 67 7.07 2.61 -10.39
CA HIS A 67 6.47 1.95 -9.22
C HIS A 67 7.00 2.55 -7.93
N ARG A 68 8.33 2.62 -7.79
CA ARG A 68 8.99 3.20 -6.62
C ARG A 68 8.66 4.68 -6.44
N LEU A 69 8.61 5.45 -7.53
CA LEU A 69 8.24 6.87 -7.46
C LEU A 69 6.80 7.03 -6.95
N SER A 70 5.87 6.22 -7.44
CA SER A 70 4.46 6.27 -6.99
C SER A 70 4.35 6.01 -5.47
N HIS A 71 5.10 5.05 -4.93
CA HIS A 71 5.18 4.83 -3.48
C HIS A 71 5.73 6.04 -2.73
N GLN A 72 6.83 6.61 -3.23
CA GLN A 72 7.49 7.76 -2.60
C GLN A 72 6.57 8.99 -2.59
N GLU A 73 5.84 9.23 -3.68
CA GLU A 73 4.88 10.33 -3.82
C GLU A 73 3.73 10.18 -2.82
N LEU A 74 3.14 8.98 -2.71
CA LEU A 74 2.11 8.71 -1.70
C LEU A 74 2.63 8.97 -0.29
N LEU A 75 3.78 8.38 0.07
CA LEU A 75 4.33 8.51 1.41
C LEU A 75 4.71 9.95 1.73
N GLY A 76 5.27 10.68 0.77
CA GLY A 76 5.56 12.11 0.90
C GLY A 76 4.28 12.94 1.11
N SER A 77 3.21 12.66 0.36
CA SER A 77 1.91 13.31 0.53
C SER A 77 1.32 13.04 1.93
N ILE A 78 1.34 11.77 2.38
CA ILE A 78 0.89 11.42 3.73
C ILE A 78 1.70 12.19 4.79
N GLU A 79 3.04 12.21 4.69
CA GLU A 79 3.90 12.87 5.67
C GLU A 79 3.68 14.40 5.71
N GLN A 80 3.39 15.03 4.58
CA GLN A 80 3.08 16.46 4.52
C GLN A 80 1.71 16.80 5.15
N GLN A 81 0.71 15.94 4.97
CA GLN A 81 -0.66 16.19 5.44
C GLN A 81 -0.88 15.77 6.90
N LEU A 82 -0.13 14.77 7.39
CA LEU A 82 -0.35 14.15 8.69
C LEU A 82 -0.39 15.14 9.88
N PRO A 83 0.49 16.17 9.97
CA PRO A 83 0.45 17.12 11.09
C PRO A 83 -0.87 17.90 11.19
N GLN A 84 -1.49 18.20 10.04
CA GLN A 84 -2.75 18.95 9.96
C GLN A 84 -3.95 18.08 10.37
N CYS A 85 -3.83 16.77 10.15
CA CYS A 85 -4.86 15.78 10.44
C CYS A 85 -4.99 15.45 11.94
N LEU A 86 -3.96 15.69 12.76
CA LEU A 86 -3.94 15.30 14.17
C LEU A 86 -5.15 15.83 14.95
N ASN A 87 -5.56 17.07 14.68
CA ASN A 87 -6.65 17.74 15.39
C ASN A 87 -7.88 18.02 14.51
N HIS A 88 -7.88 17.62 13.25
CA HIS A 88 -8.95 17.96 12.31
C HIS A 88 -9.57 16.73 11.64
N GLY A 89 -10.75 16.33 12.12
CA GLY A 89 -11.46 15.13 11.63
C GLY A 89 -11.72 15.14 10.13
N GLY A 90 -12.18 16.27 9.57
CA GLY A 90 -12.40 16.38 8.13
C GLY A 90 -11.14 16.21 7.28
N LEU A 91 -9.97 16.66 7.78
CA LEU A 91 -8.71 16.47 7.05
C LEU A 91 -8.23 15.03 7.14
N ARG A 92 -8.46 14.34 8.27
CA ARG A 92 -8.23 12.89 8.37
C ARG A 92 -9.04 12.12 7.35
N LEU A 93 -10.34 12.43 7.22
CA LEU A 93 -11.22 11.74 6.29
C LEU A 93 -10.76 11.95 4.84
N ASN A 94 -10.42 13.17 4.45
CA ASN A 94 -9.90 13.47 3.12
C ASN A 94 -8.62 12.68 2.84
N LEU A 95 -7.66 12.69 3.77
CA LEU A 95 -6.42 11.93 3.62
C LEU A 95 -6.69 10.43 3.45
N LEU A 96 -7.62 9.86 4.24
CA LEU A 96 -7.99 8.44 4.11
C LEU A 96 -8.61 8.12 2.74
N MET A 97 -9.49 8.98 2.24
CA MET A 97 -10.10 8.82 0.92
C MET A 97 -9.07 8.94 -0.21
N ASP A 98 -8.13 9.90 -0.11
CA ASP A 98 -7.04 10.04 -1.08
C ASP A 98 -6.15 8.80 -1.10
N VAL A 99 -5.80 8.27 0.08
CA VAL A 99 -5.04 7.02 0.20
C VAL A 99 -5.82 5.84 -0.37
N GLN A 100 -7.12 5.72 -0.09
CA GLN A 100 -7.96 4.66 -0.64
C GLN A 100 -8.03 4.71 -2.17
N GLN A 101 -8.23 5.89 -2.74
CA GLN A 101 -8.29 6.09 -4.18
C GLN A 101 -6.96 5.71 -4.85
N TRP A 102 -5.84 6.18 -4.30
CA TRP A 102 -4.51 5.81 -4.79
C TRP A 102 -4.29 4.30 -4.70
N PHE A 103 -4.63 3.69 -3.55
CA PHE A 103 -4.37 2.28 -3.29
C PHE A 103 -5.11 1.38 -4.27
N TYR A 104 -6.40 1.66 -4.51
CA TYR A 104 -7.21 0.95 -5.49
C TYR A 104 -6.61 1.03 -6.89
N GLN A 105 -6.20 2.23 -7.33
CA GLN A 105 -5.59 2.43 -8.64
C GLN A 105 -4.23 1.73 -8.77
N HIS A 106 -3.43 1.74 -7.70
CA HIS A 106 -2.11 1.12 -7.66
C HIS A 106 -2.20 -0.40 -7.78
N ARG A 107 -3.05 -1.01 -6.95
CA ARG A 107 -3.31 -2.46 -6.93
C ARG A 107 -3.78 -2.99 -8.28
N HIS A 108 -4.78 -2.34 -8.87
CA HIS A 108 -5.37 -2.79 -10.15
C HIS A 108 -4.58 -2.30 -11.38
N GLY A 109 -3.50 -1.54 -11.17
CA GLY A 109 -2.65 -1.01 -12.22
C GLY A 109 -1.21 -1.49 -12.10
N ALA A 110 -0.40 -0.73 -11.38
CA ALA A 110 1.04 -0.96 -11.25
C ALA A 110 1.36 -2.34 -10.66
N ASP A 111 0.69 -2.74 -9.57
CA ASP A 111 0.95 -4.01 -8.89
C ASP A 111 0.57 -5.18 -9.77
N ALA A 112 -0.63 -5.16 -10.35
CA ALA A 112 -1.09 -6.20 -11.28
C ALA A 112 -0.10 -6.46 -12.42
N ILE A 113 0.45 -5.40 -13.03
CA ILE A 113 1.46 -5.51 -14.09
C ILE A 113 2.78 -6.05 -13.54
N ALA A 114 3.25 -5.53 -12.40
CA ALA A 114 4.51 -5.93 -11.80
C ALA A 114 4.49 -7.40 -11.35
N TYR A 115 3.38 -7.86 -10.78
CA TYR A 115 3.19 -9.22 -10.30
C TYR A 115 3.09 -10.21 -11.47
N ALA A 116 2.36 -9.86 -12.53
CA ALA A 116 2.31 -10.67 -13.74
C ALA A 116 3.70 -10.87 -14.36
N ARG A 117 4.53 -9.81 -14.40
CA ARG A 117 5.93 -9.90 -14.88
C ARG A 117 6.80 -10.76 -13.98
N ALA A 118 6.68 -10.62 -12.66
CA ALA A 118 7.44 -11.41 -11.70
C ALA A 118 7.07 -12.91 -11.79
N LYS A 119 5.79 -13.22 -11.94
CA LYS A 119 5.30 -14.58 -12.19
C LYS A 119 5.85 -15.16 -13.49
N ALA A 120 5.79 -14.41 -14.60
CA ALA A 120 6.35 -14.85 -15.87
C ALA A 120 7.87 -15.11 -15.79
N THR A 121 8.60 -14.28 -15.04
CA THR A 121 10.05 -14.43 -14.86
C THR A 121 10.41 -15.70 -14.08
N GLN A 122 9.55 -16.17 -13.17
CA GLN A 122 9.77 -17.43 -12.46
C GLN A 122 9.54 -18.66 -13.33
N LEU A 123 8.60 -18.61 -14.29
CA LEU A 123 8.32 -19.71 -15.21
C LEU A 123 9.46 -19.96 -16.21
N VAL A 124 10.22 -18.92 -16.57
CA VAL A 124 11.38 -19.04 -17.49
C VAL A 124 12.62 -19.61 -16.78
N LYS A 125 12.66 -19.57 -15.45
CA LYS A 125 13.80 -20.05 -14.64
C LYS A 125 13.64 -21.49 -14.13
N GLN A 126 12.52 -22.15 -14.43
CA GLN A 126 12.27 -23.57 -14.15
C GLN A 126 12.65 -24.42 -15.35
#